data_AF-A0A259DVT2-F1
#
_entry.id   AF-A0A259DVT2-F1
#
_cell.length_a   1.000
_cell.length_b   1.000
_cell.length_c   1.000
_cell.angle_alpha   90.00
_cell.angle_beta   90.00
_cell.angle_gamma   90.00
#
_symmetry.space_group_name_H-M   'P 1'
#
loop_
_entity.id
_entity.type
_entity.pdbx_description
1 polymer ?
#
loop_
_entity_poly.entity_id
_entity_poly.type
_entity_poly.pdbx_seq_one_letter_code
_entity_poly.pdbx_strand_id
1 'polypeptide(L)' 'MRFDFYAFITEAEQRKRELGLSDDAAAVEALRNKGGARTSRKRAMLERMDQRARKAGRNPIPAHF' A
#
# COMPACT_ATOMS: atom_id res chain seq x y z
N MET A 1 -32.36 -9.38 -17.38
CA MET A 1 -32.08 -8.98 -15.98
C MET A 1 -31.39 -7.62 -16.03
N ARG A 2 -31.98 -6.58 -15.44
CA ARG A 2 -31.38 -5.23 -15.44
C ARG A 2 -30.32 -5.20 -14.34
N PHE A 3 -29.08 -4.91 -14.71
CA PHE A 3 -27.99 -4.76 -13.74
C PHE A 3 -28.25 -3.53 -12.88
N ASP A 4 -28.28 -3.72 -11.56
CA ASP A 4 -28.37 -2.65 -10.59
C ASP A 4 -26.96 -2.37 -10.05
N PHE A 5 -26.39 -1.27 -10.53
CA PHE A 5 -25.06 -0.82 -10.14
C PHE A 5 -24.97 -0.50 -8.65
N TYR A 6 -26.02 0.08 -8.06
CA TYR A 6 -25.98 0.49 -6.65
C TYR A 6 -26.09 -0.69 -5.70
N ALA A 7 -26.89 -1.70 -6.06
CA ALA A 7 -26.95 -2.96 -5.34
C ALA A 7 -25.59 -3.69 -5.38
N PHE A 8 -24.96 -3.74 -6.56
CA PHE A 8 -23.63 -4.34 -6.74
C PHE A 8 -22.55 -3.67 -5.86
N ILE A 9 -22.52 -2.33 -5.83
CA ILE A 9 -21.54 -1.59 -5.01
C ILE A 9 -21.76 -1.87 -3.51
N THR A 10 -23.01 -1.92 -3.06
CA THR A 10 -23.34 -2.19 -1.66
C THR A 10 -22.88 -3.58 -1.22
N GLU A 11 -23.11 -4.60 -2.04
CA GLU A 11 -22.65 -5.97 -1.78
C GLU A 11 -21.11 -6.05 -1.76
N ALA A 12 -20.44 -5.36 -2.68
CA ALA A 12 -18.98 -5.30 -2.73
C ALA A 12 -18.39 -4.65 -1.47
N GLU A 13 -18.98 -3.57 -0.97
CA GLU A 13 -18.55 -2.92 0.27
C GLU A 13 -18.76 -3.80 1.52
N GLN A 14 -19.89 -4.51 1.59
CA GLN A 14 -20.15 -5.46 2.68
C GLN A 14 -19.12 -6.58 2.68
N ARG A 15 -18.86 -7.18 1.51
CA ARG A 15 -17.86 -8.25 1.37
C ARG A 15 -16.44 -7.79 1.69
N LYS A 16 -16.08 -6.56 1.32
CA LYS A 16 -14.80 -5.96 1.72
C LYS A 16 -14.68 -5.86 3.25
N ARG A 17 -15.74 -5.44 3.95
CA ARG A 17 -15.76 -5.38 5.42
C ARG A 17 -15.63 -6.75 6.06
N GLU A 18 -16.35 -7.76 5.55
CA GLU A 18 -16.25 -9.15 6.02
C GLU A 18 -14.83 -9.73 5.86
N LEU A 19 -14.13 -9.34 4.79
CA LEU A 19 -12.74 -9.73 4.53
C LEU A 19 -11.72 -8.88 5.29
N GLY A 20 -12.14 -7.92 6.12
CA GLY A 20 -11.25 -6.99 6.81
C GLY A 20 -10.52 -6.01 5.89
N LEU A 21 -10.93 -5.92 4.61
CA LEU A 21 -10.42 -5.00 3.60
C LEU A 21 -11.14 -3.65 3.72
N SER A 22 -11.15 -3.07 4.91
CA SER A 22 -11.74 -1.74 5.09
C SER A 22 -10.79 -0.69 4.50
N ASP A 23 -11.29 0.09 3.54
CA ASP A 23 -10.61 1.26 2.99
C ASP A 23 -10.64 2.45 4.00
N ASP A 24 -10.57 2.17 5.31
CA ASP A 24 -10.44 3.20 6.32
C ASP A 24 -9.19 4.03 6.03
N ALA A 25 -9.31 5.36 6.12
CA ALA A 25 -8.24 6.30 5.81
C ALA A 25 -6.96 5.95 6.59
N ALA A 26 -7.09 5.48 7.83
CA ALA A 26 -5.95 5.04 8.64
C ALA A 26 -5.27 3.78 8.09
N ALA A 27 -6.03 2.79 7.63
CA ALA A 27 -5.52 1.55 7.04
C ALA A 27 -4.89 1.82 5.66
N VAL A 28 -5.53 2.66 4.85
CA VAL A 28 -5.01 3.09 3.54
C VAL A 28 -3.72 3.88 3.71
N GLU A 29 -3.61 4.78 4.69
CA GLU A 29 -2.37 5.52 4.99
C GLU A 29 -1.25 4.60 5.50
N ALA A 30 -1.59 3.62 6.35
CA ALA A 30 -0.63 2.61 6.81
C ALA A 30 -0.05 1.79 5.65
N LEU A 31 -0.88 1.47 4.64
CA LEU A 31 -0.48 0.74 3.45
C LEU A 31 0.27 1.63 2.43
N ARG A 32 -0.12 2.90 2.26
CA ARG A 32 0.42 3.79 1.23
C ARG A 32 1.81 4.34 1.56
N ASN A 33 2.09 4.73 2.80
CA ASN A 33 3.23 5.60 3.07
C ASN A 33 4.22 5.10 4.13
N LYS A 34 3.82 4.26 5.09
CA LYS A 34 4.69 3.96 6.24
C LYS A 34 5.57 2.72 6.09
N GLY A 35 5.35 1.90 5.07
CA GLY A 35 6.16 0.69 4.84
C GLY A 35 6.12 -0.34 5.99
N GLY A 36 5.18 -0.22 6.93
CA GLY A 36 5.12 -1.06 8.14
C GLY A 36 4.97 -2.56 7.82
N ALA A 37 4.25 -2.88 6.75
CA ALA A 37 4.05 -4.24 6.26
C ALA A 37 5.14 -4.74 5.29
N ARG A 38 6.24 -3.99 5.08
CA ARG A 38 7.32 -4.44 4.18
C ARG A 38 8.01 -5.66 4.76
N THR A 39 8.22 -6.65 3.90
CA THR A 39 9.05 -7.82 4.24
C THR A 39 10.51 -7.41 4.41
N SER A 40 11.27 -8.18 5.18
CA SER A 40 12.73 -8.01 5.35
C SER A 40 13.46 -7.94 4.01
N ARG A 41 13.08 -8.80 3.05
CA ARG A 41 13.59 -8.80 1.67
C ARG A 41 13.35 -7.46 0.97
N LYS A 42 12.15 -6.88 1.11
CA LYS A 42 11.82 -5.61 0.48
C LYS A 42 12.62 -4.46 1.11
N ARG A 43 12.79 -4.46 2.43
CA ARG A 43 13.62 -3.46 3.14
C ARG A 43 15.08 -3.47 2.64
N ALA A 44 15.71 -4.64 2.62
CA ALA A 44 17.08 -4.80 2.14
C ALA A 44 17.23 -4.39 0.65
N MET A 45 16.21 -4.65 -0.18
CA MET A 45 16.21 -4.18 -1.56
C MET A 45 16.22 -2.65 -1.65
N LEU A 46 15.35 -1.97 -0.88
CA LEU A 46 15.26 -0.51 -0.87
C LEU A 46 16.55 0.14 -0.34
N GLU A 47 17.15 -0.43 0.70
CA GLU A 47 18.43 0.04 1.25
C GLU A 47 19.55 -0.02 0.20
N ARG A 48 19.64 -1.12 -0.57
CA ARG A 48 20.60 -1.22 -1.68
C ARG A 48 20.34 -0.18 -2.77
N MET A 49 19.09 0.19 -3.02
CA MET A 49 18.74 1.23 -3.99
C MET A 49 19.17 2.61 -3.49
N ASP A 50 18.93 2.88 -2.20
CA ASP A 50 19.35 4.10 -1.51
C ASP A 50 20.87 4.30 -1.61
N GLN A 51 21.64 3.26 -1.27
CA GLN A 51 23.10 3.27 -1.38
C GLN A 51 23.59 3.53 -2.81
N ARG A 52 22.95 2.93 -3.83
CA ARG A 52 23.30 3.17 -5.24
C ARG A 52 23.00 4.60 -5.67
N ALA A 53 21.88 5.17 -5.24
CA ALA A 53 21.53 6.56 -5.53
C ALA A 53 22.56 7.53 -4.94
N ARG A 54 22.93 7.33 -3.66
CA ARG A 54 23.97 8.12 -3.00
C ARG A 54 25.32 8.00 -3.70
N LYS A 55 25.73 6.79 -4.07
CA LYS A 55 26.97 6.56 -4.83
C LYS A 55 26.97 7.27 -6.19
N ALA A 56 25.81 7.42 -6.81
CA ALA A 56 25.63 8.15 -8.06
C ALA A 56 25.45 9.67 -7.87
N GLY A 57 25.59 10.20 -6.64
CA GLY A 57 25.40 11.63 -6.33
C GLY A 57 23.95 12.08 -6.43
N ARG A 58 22.98 11.16 -6.40
CA ARG A 58 21.55 11.46 -6.47
C ARG A 58 20.95 11.42 -5.08
N ASN A 59 20.06 12.36 -4.79
CA ASN A 59 19.28 12.33 -3.56
C ASN A 59 18.27 11.17 -3.63
N PRO A 60 18.35 10.18 -2.73
CA PRO A 60 17.38 9.11 -2.69
C PRO A 60 16.02 9.63 -2.20
N ILE A 61 14.95 9.02 -2.73
CA ILE A 61 13.59 9.29 -2.26
C ILE A 61 13.47 8.75 -0.83
N PRO A 62 12.98 9.56 0.13
CA PRO A 62 12.76 9.11 1.50
C PRO A 62 11.93 7.82 1.53
N ALA A 63 12.55 6.73 1.95
CA ALA A 63 11.88 5.47 2.19
C ALA A 63 11.79 5.26 3.70
N HIS A 64 10.58 5.09 4.22
CA HIS A 64 10.39 4.59 5.58
C HIS A 64 10.79 3.11 5.61
N PHE A 65 12.01 2.82 6.05
CA PHE A 65 12.54 1.46 6.16
C PHE A 65 11.79 0.68 7.22
#